data_AF-A0A9E5BT03-F1
#
_entry.id   AF-A0A9E5BT03-F1
#
_cell.length_a   1.000
_cell.length_b   1.000
_cell.length_c   1.000
_cell.angle_alpha   90.00
_cell.angle_beta   90.00
_cell.angle_gamma   90.00
#
_symmetry.space_group_name_H-M   'P 1'
#
loop_
_entity.id
_entity.type
_entity.pdbx_description
1 polymer ?
#
loop_
_entity_poly.entity_id
_entity_poly.type
_entity_poly.pdbx_seq_one_letter_code
_entity_poly.pdbx_strand_id
1 'polypeptide(L)'
;IVDYDLIRARLGAQKGSLKYISFYDLQPAKKGDGDIDVQDVQFVGGRIGSTCASPHPGQASPTPRPTKTAKPTSTITATPTVTPEGPRFRKLPKLSNLFLTRQGDKIPPVQCLGPEGGDDTAELIETLSAPVLTNSQHIGGFEFTLNYDSVKICVELRPGGAADGMVCTIEDSVTAPAVQGVAHMRCVAKSKDVTGPSTKEEEGRQLAIIIVHPQPELYSQLKGDQNNGVVAQILNKGCKLMDLQGNLIPPYSCEDADITIRFLEGDVEPDCIVDGRDTQLVAFHWGAEKGSLLYVERLDVSPPNQDGRIDVNDLQHVYGRFGSTCENPHPPQPPQNPKA
;
A
#
# COMPACT_ATOMS: atom_id res chain seq x y z
N ILE A 1 8.73 -22.29 -26.31
CA ILE A 1 8.85 -21.02 -25.57
C ILE A 1 9.25 -20.00 -26.60
N VAL A 2 8.38 -19.02 -26.87
CA VAL A 2 8.69 -17.94 -27.80
C VAL A 2 9.52 -16.94 -27.01
N ASP A 3 10.77 -16.76 -27.38
CA ASP A 3 11.71 -15.90 -26.68
C ASP A 3 11.59 -14.47 -27.21
N TYR A 4 11.54 -13.49 -26.30
CA TYR A 4 11.48 -12.07 -26.60
C TYR A 4 12.61 -11.64 -27.53
N ASP A 5 13.82 -12.16 -27.31
CA ASP A 5 15.00 -11.84 -28.13
C ASP A 5 14.88 -12.39 -29.57
N LEU A 6 14.16 -13.51 -29.74
CA LEU A 6 13.93 -14.09 -31.06
C LEU A 6 12.93 -13.27 -31.88
N ILE A 7 11.92 -12.68 -31.25
CA ILE A 7 10.99 -11.77 -31.94
C ILE A 7 11.70 -10.45 -32.24
N ARG A 8 12.44 -9.90 -31.27
CA ARG A 8 13.20 -8.65 -31.44
C ARG A 8 14.15 -8.70 -32.64
N ALA A 9 14.86 -9.81 -32.84
CA ALA A 9 15.77 -9.98 -33.98
C ALA A 9 15.08 -9.94 -35.36
N ARG A 10 13.74 -9.98 -35.37
CA ARG A 10 12.88 -10.07 -36.54
C ARG A 10 11.92 -8.88 -36.68
N LEU A 11 12.05 -7.86 -35.81
CA LEU A 11 11.28 -6.62 -35.93
C LEU A 11 11.40 -6.02 -37.34
N GLY A 12 10.26 -5.67 -37.92
CA GLY A 12 10.12 -5.15 -39.29
C GLY A 12 10.13 -6.22 -40.38
N ALA A 13 10.10 -7.52 -40.04
CA ALA A 13 10.02 -8.58 -41.03
C ALA A 13 8.58 -8.73 -41.55
N GLN A 14 8.41 -8.78 -42.86
CA GLN A 14 7.10 -8.95 -43.51
C GLN A 14 6.98 -10.33 -44.16
N LYS A 15 5.75 -10.81 -44.33
CA LYS A 15 5.43 -12.07 -44.98
C LYS A 15 6.06 -12.15 -46.37
N GLY A 16 6.90 -13.17 -46.59
CA GLY A 16 7.70 -13.33 -47.81
C GLY A 16 9.14 -12.85 -47.69
N SER A 17 9.51 -12.17 -46.61
CA SER A 17 10.92 -11.86 -46.31
C SER A 17 11.63 -13.06 -45.67
N LEU A 18 12.95 -13.13 -45.84
CA LEU A 18 13.79 -14.19 -45.25
C LEU A 18 13.77 -14.21 -43.72
N LYS A 19 13.45 -13.08 -43.09
CA LYS A 19 13.42 -12.95 -41.63
C LYS A 19 12.05 -13.25 -41.03
N TYR A 20 11.00 -13.29 -41.85
CA TYR A 20 9.65 -13.55 -41.39
C TYR A 20 9.43 -15.03 -41.16
N ILE A 21 8.94 -15.36 -39.97
CA ILE A 21 8.53 -16.70 -39.59
C ILE A 21 7.18 -16.54 -38.93
N SER A 22 6.14 -17.15 -39.50
CA SER A 22 4.74 -17.01 -39.05
C SER A 22 4.48 -17.46 -37.61
N PHE A 23 5.46 -18.09 -36.96
CA PHE A 23 5.41 -18.44 -35.55
C PHE A 23 5.66 -17.24 -34.62
N TYR A 24 6.29 -16.18 -35.12
CA TYR A 24 6.60 -14.94 -34.39
C TYR A 24 5.70 -13.76 -34.78
N ASP A 25 4.81 -13.98 -35.75
CA ASP A 25 3.70 -13.08 -36.14
C ASP A 25 2.47 -13.53 -35.34
N LEU A 26 2.33 -12.93 -34.16
CA LEU A 26 1.43 -13.33 -33.09
C LEU A 26 0.13 -12.50 -33.09
N GLN A 27 0.07 -11.44 -33.90
CA GLN A 27 -1.07 -10.54 -34.00
C GLN A 27 -1.72 -10.60 -35.38
N PRO A 28 -3.07 -10.61 -35.51
CA PRO A 28 -4.02 -10.96 -34.48
C PRO A 28 -3.95 -12.46 -34.16
N ALA A 29 -4.30 -12.79 -32.91
CA ALA A 29 -4.12 -14.08 -32.23
C ALA A 29 -4.66 -15.36 -32.92
N LYS A 30 -5.24 -15.26 -34.12
CA LYS A 30 -5.76 -16.38 -34.90
C LYS A 30 -5.07 -16.61 -36.25
N LYS A 31 -4.38 -15.62 -36.84
CA LYS A 31 -3.81 -15.78 -38.20
C LYS A 31 -2.51 -15.07 -38.50
N GLY A 32 -2.00 -14.22 -37.61
CA GLY A 32 -0.93 -13.29 -37.98
C GLY A 32 -1.44 -12.23 -38.99
N ASP A 33 -0.91 -11.02 -38.96
CA ASP A 33 -1.26 -9.91 -39.83
C ASP A 33 -0.29 -9.78 -41.01
N GLY A 34 0.79 -10.57 -40.97
CA GLY A 34 1.76 -10.66 -42.03
C GLY A 34 2.99 -9.80 -41.79
N ASP A 35 3.16 -9.23 -40.60
CA ASP A 35 4.39 -8.59 -40.16
C ASP A 35 4.82 -9.06 -38.76
N ILE A 36 6.06 -8.73 -38.41
CA ILE A 36 6.59 -8.90 -37.06
C ILE A 36 6.94 -7.49 -36.59
N ASP A 37 6.06 -6.88 -35.82
CA ASP A 37 6.15 -5.49 -35.39
C ASP A 37 6.27 -5.36 -33.86
N VAL A 38 6.15 -4.13 -33.36
CA VAL A 38 6.22 -3.85 -31.91
C VAL A 38 5.06 -4.51 -31.16
N GLN A 39 3.93 -4.76 -31.81
CA GLN A 39 2.76 -5.37 -31.20
C GLN A 39 2.98 -6.87 -30.97
N ASP A 40 3.75 -7.56 -31.81
CA ASP A 40 4.17 -8.95 -31.54
C ASP A 40 5.12 -9.03 -30.34
N VAL A 41 6.02 -8.06 -30.22
CA VAL A 41 6.90 -7.91 -29.07
C VAL A 41 6.08 -7.63 -27.81
N GLN A 42 5.06 -6.77 -27.89
CA GLN A 42 4.13 -6.51 -26.80
C GLN A 42 3.30 -7.75 -26.44
N PHE A 43 2.92 -8.57 -27.41
CA PHE A 43 2.17 -9.80 -27.18
C PHE A 43 2.96 -10.81 -26.35
N VAL A 44 4.27 -10.95 -26.60
CA VAL A 44 5.14 -11.79 -25.75
C VAL A 44 5.51 -11.09 -24.45
N GLY A 45 5.70 -9.77 -24.47
CA GLY A 45 5.95 -8.93 -23.29
C GLY A 45 4.88 -9.11 -22.21
N GLY A 46 3.60 -9.05 -22.59
CA GLY A 46 2.46 -9.30 -21.69
C GLY A 46 2.32 -10.75 -21.19
N ARG A 47 3.24 -11.64 -21.56
CA ARG A 47 3.29 -13.04 -21.12
C ARG A 47 4.65 -13.44 -20.56
N ILE A 48 5.51 -12.47 -20.21
CA ILE A 48 6.78 -12.74 -19.54
C ILE A 48 6.50 -13.44 -18.20
N GLY A 49 7.27 -14.47 -17.88
CA GLY A 49 7.06 -15.29 -16.68
C GLY A 49 5.92 -16.32 -16.79
N SER A 50 5.16 -16.31 -17.89
CA SER A 50 4.13 -17.31 -18.19
C SER A 50 4.77 -18.69 -18.35
N THR A 51 4.35 -19.64 -17.53
CA THR A 51 4.75 -21.04 -17.66
C THR A 51 3.55 -21.88 -18.04
N CYS A 52 3.78 -23.11 -18.50
CA CYS A 52 2.68 -24.06 -18.72
C CYS A 52 1.86 -24.33 -17.44
N ALA A 53 2.44 -24.13 -16.26
CA ALA A 53 1.77 -24.30 -14.97
C ALA A 53 1.06 -23.02 -14.49
N SER A 54 1.43 -21.85 -15.01
CA SER A 54 0.90 -20.55 -14.60
C SER A 54 0.86 -19.60 -15.80
N PRO A 55 -0.13 -19.76 -16.69
CA PRO A 55 -0.23 -18.96 -17.89
C PRO A 55 -0.67 -17.53 -17.54
N HIS A 56 0.08 -16.56 -18.06
CA HIS A 56 -0.26 -15.14 -18.04
C HIS A 56 -0.53 -14.65 -19.47
N PRO A 57 -1.63 -13.91 -19.72
CA PRO A 57 -2.79 -13.78 -18.83
C PRO A 57 -3.47 -15.15 -18.62
N GLY A 58 -4.21 -15.28 -17.51
CA GLY A 58 -4.89 -16.52 -17.14
C GLY A 58 -5.67 -17.12 -18.31
N GLN A 59 -5.28 -18.32 -18.74
CA GLN A 59 -6.02 -19.02 -19.78
C GLN A 59 -7.27 -19.66 -19.16
N ALA A 60 -8.43 -19.43 -19.78
CA ALA A 60 -9.65 -20.11 -19.38
C ALA A 60 -9.41 -21.62 -19.41
N SER A 61 -9.45 -22.24 -18.22
CA SER A 61 -9.22 -23.67 -18.09
C SER A 61 -10.34 -24.41 -18.84
N PRO A 62 -10.04 -25.43 -19.64
CA PRO A 62 -11.09 -26.26 -20.24
C PRO A 62 -11.96 -26.83 -19.12
N THR A 63 -13.27 -26.59 -19.18
CA THR A 63 -14.25 -26.97 -18.16
C THR A 63 -14.03 -28.42 -17.68
N PRO A 64 -13.60 -28.65 -16.44
CA PRO A 64 -13.32 -30.01 -15.97
C PRO A 64 -14.61 -30.81 -15.80
N ARG A 65 -14.59 -32.05 -16.29
CA ARG A 65 -15.60 -33.07 -15.97
C ARG A 65 -15.45 -33.47 -14.49
N PRO A 66 -16.53 -33.57 -13.70
CA PRO A 66 -16.44 -33.74 -12.25
C PRO A 66 -15.79 -35.08 -11.86
N THR A 67 -14.75 -35.01 -11.03
CA THR A 67 -14.13 -36.15 -10.36
C THR A 67 -14.29 -35.97 -8.85
N LYS A 68 -14.69 -37.04 -8.14
CA LYS A 68 -14.95 -37.05 -6.70
C LYS A 68 -13.64 -36.95 -5.91
N THR A 69 -13.51 -35.92 -5.07
CA THR A 69 -12.37 -35.70 -4.17
C THR A 69 -12.65 -36.26 -2.77
N ALA A 70 -11.63 -36.87 -2.16
CA ALA A 70 -11.66 -37.42 -0.81
C ALA A 70 -11.54 -36.35 0.28
N LYS A 71 -12.12 -36.66 1.46
CA LYS A 71 -12.26 -35.80 2.64
C LYS A 71 -10.94 -35.68 3.42
N PRO A 72 -10.49 -34.47 3.79
CA PRO A 72 -9.29 -34.31 4.62
C PRO A 72 -9.55 -34.64 6.09
N THR A 73 -8.53 -35.23 6.72
CA THR A 73 -8.44 -35.54 8.16
C THR A 73 -8.05 -34.29 8.94
N SER A 74 -8.85 -33.94 9.95
CA SER A 74 -8.65 -32.77 10.82
C SER A 74 -7.64 -33.05 11.93
N THR A 75 -6.53 -32.32 11.94
CA THR A 75 -5.59 -32.27 13.07
C THR A 75 -6.11 -31.29 14.12
N ILE A 76 -6.36 -31.78 15.33
CA ILE A 76 -6.85 -30.98 16.46
C ILE A 76 -5.64 -30.25 17.05
N THR A 77 -5.58 -28.93 16.85
CA THR A 77 -4.58 -28.05 17.47
C THR A 77 -5.10 -27.60 18.83
N ALA A 78 -4.27 -27.69 19.87
CA ALA A 78 -4.64 -27.31 21.23
C ALA A 78 -4.98 -25.80 21.30
N THR A 79 -6.18 -25.48 21.78
CA THR A 79 -6.63 -24.12 22.01
C THR A 79 -5.89 -23.52 23.21
N PRO A 80 -5.13 -22.41 23.06
CA PRO A 80 -4.50 -21.76 24.19
C PRO A 80 -5.56 -21.26 25.17
N THR A 81 -5.33 -21.49 26.47
CA THR A 81 -6.18 -20.99 27.55
C THR A 81 -6.13 -19.47 27.57
N VAL A 82 -7.23 -18.84 27.14
CA VAL A 82 -7.39 -17.38 27.09
C VAL A 82 -7.42 -16.87 28.53
N THR A 83 -6.33 -16.25 28.96
CA THR A 83 -6.37 -15.40 30.17
C THR A 83 -7.26 -14.20 29.82
N PRO A 84 -8.22 -13.79 30.65
CA PRO A 84 -9.00 -12.58 30.39
C PRO A 84 -8.05 -11.38 30.38
N GLU A 85 -7.66 -10.96 29.19
CA GLU A 85 -6.80 -9.80 28.97
C GLU A 85 -7.66 -8.54 29.15
N GLY A 86 -7.18 -7.60 29.96
CA GLY A 86 -7.81 -6.29 30.11
C GLY A 86 -7.83 -5.51 28.78
N PRO A 87 -8.50 -4.34 28.72
CA PRO A 87 -8.57 -3.53 27.51
C PRO A 87 -7.15 -3.12 27.07
N ARG A 88 -6.87 -3.23 25.77
CA ARG A 88 -5.62 -2.79 25.14
C ARG A 88 -5.90 -1.73 24.10
N PHE A 89 -5.03 -0.73 24.04
CA PHE A 89 -4.98 0.21 22.92
C PHE A 89 -4.32 -0.47 21.74
N ARG A 90 -4.99 -0.46 20.59
CA ARG A 90 -4.53 -1.09 19.36
C ARG A 90 -4.76 -0.19 18.17
N LYS A 91 -3.77 -0.10 17.29
CA LYS A 91 -3.91 0.47 15.96
C LYS A 91 -4.22 -0.61 14.95
N LEU A 92 -5.27 -0.40 14.16
CA LEU A 92 -5.68 -1.30 13.08
C LEU A 92 -5.70 -0.56 11.74
N PRO A 93 -5.15 -1.16 10.66
CA PRO A 93 -4.30 -2.35 10.68
C PRO A 93 -2.95 -2.09 11.39
N LYS A 94 -2.30 -3.16 11.90
CA LYS A 94 -1.00 -3.04 12.57
C LYS A 94 0.13 -2.69 11.60
N LEU A 95 0.04 -3.22 10.39
CA LEU A 95 0.94 -2.93 9.28
C LEU A 95 0.08 -2.48 8.10
N SER A 96 0.41 -1.37 7.48
CA SER A 96 -0.28 -0.88 6.28
C SER A 96 0.69 -0.37 5.23
N ASN A 97 0.27 -0.42 3.96
CA ASN A 97 0.92 0.33 2.90
C ASN A 97 0.23 1.68 2.75
N LEU A 98 1.02 2.72 2.52
CA LEU A 98 0.59 4.00 1.98
C LEU A 98 1.18 4.08 0.58
N PHE A 99 0.35 3.83 -0.43
CA PHE A 99 0.77 3.97 -1.82
C PHE A 99 0.71 5.44 -2.22
N LEU A 100 1.83 5.93 -2.72
CA LEU A 100 1.94 7.29 -3.23
C LEU A 100 1.34 7.35 -4.63
N THR A 101 0.48 8.33 -4.86
CA THR A 101 -0.06 8.68 -6.18
C THR A 101 0.34 10.10 -6.54
N ARG A 102 0.62 10.33 -7.81
CA ARG A 102 0.65 11.68 -8.35
C ARG A 102 -0.72 11.99 -8.89
N GLN A 103 -1.29 13.07 -8.41
CA GLN A 103 -2.56 13.56 -8.90
C GLN A 103 -2.41 14.23 -10.28
N GLY A 104 -2.22 13.43 -11.35
CA GLY A 104 -2.10 13.91 -12.72
C GLY A 104 -0.89 14.84 -12.95
N ASP A 105 -1.10 15.98 -13.62
CA ASP A 105 -0.06 16.99 -13.93
C ASP A 105 0.56 17.66 -12.69
N LYS A 106 0.02 17.41 -11.49
CA LYS A 106 0.39 18.17 -10.30
C LYS A 106 1.86 17.97 -9.91
N ILE A 107 2.45 19.10 -9.51
CA ILE A 107 3.72 19.18 -8.79
C ILE A 107 3.56 18.36 -7.50
N PRO A 108 4.59 17.63 -7.04
CA PRO A 108 4.57 17.01 -5.72
C PRO A 108 4.04 17.98 -4.66
N PRO A 109 3.28 17.50 -3.67
CA PRO A 109 2.77 18.38 -2.64
C PRO A 109 3.93 19.13 -1.99
N VAL A 110 3.76 20.42 -1.73
CA VAL A 110 4.82 21.26 -1.11
C VAL A 110 4.74 21.26 0.41
N GLN A 111 3.62 20.77 0.94
CA GLN A 111 3.34 20.65 2.35
C GLN A 111 2.75 19.26 2.61
N CYS A 112 2.90 18.78 3.82
CA CYS A 112 2.39 17.47 4.21
C CYS A 112 0.87 17.48 4.45
N LEU A 113 0.33 18.60 4.94
CA LEU A 113 -1.07 18.82 5.28
C LEU A 113 -1.55 20.17 4.75
N GLY A 114 -2.86 20.30 4.54
CA GLY A 114 -3.50 21.53 4.09
C GLY A 114 -3.87 21.52 2.60
N PRO A 115 -4.29 22.68 2.04
CA PRO A 115 -4.80 22.76 0.67
C PRO A 115 -3.76 22.48 -0.42
N GLU A 116 -2.46 22.55 -0.07
CA GLU A 116 -1.33 22.22 -0.93
C GLU A 116 -0.70 20.85 -0.59
N GLY A 117 -1.36 20.08 0.28
CA GLY A 117 -0.99 18.72 0.65
C GLY A 117 -1.37 17.69 -0.41
N GLY A 118 -0.79 16.50 -0.30
CA GLY A 118 -1.18 15.35 -1.12
C GLY A 118 -2.46 14.71 -0.57
N ASP A 119 -3.23 14.08 -1.46
CA ASP A 119 -4.41 13.30 -1.07
C ASP A 119 -4.06 11.87 -0.66
N ASP A 120 -2.79 11.47 -0.83
CA ASP A 120 -2.32 10.15 -0.40
C ASP A 120 -2.37 10.06 1.12
N THR A 121 -3.18 9.14 1.60
CA THR A 121 -3.38 8.93 3.02
C THR A 121 -3.42 7.45 3.34
N ALA A 122 -2.93 7.10 4.53
CA ALA A 122 -3.25 5.84 5.16
C ALA A 122 -4.09 6.11 6.40
N GLU A 123 -5.20 5.40 6.52
CA GLU A 123 -6.06 5.48 7.70
C GLU A 123 -5.75 4.32 8.65
N LEU A 124 -5.51 4.65 9.92
CA LEU A 124 -5.46 3.70 11.02
C LEU A 124 -6.54 4.04 12.04
N ILE A 125 -7.08 3.02 12.69
CA ILE A 125 -8.07 3.19 13.76
C ILE A 125 -7.42 2.79 15.08
N GLU A 126 -7.37 3.72 16.03
CA GLU A 126 -7.03 3.44 17.42
C GLU A 126 -8.28 2.90 18.13
N THR A 127 -8.22 1.65 18.60
CA THR A 127 -9.36 0.93 19.16
C THR A 127 -8.99 0.18 20.44
N LEU A 128 -10.01 -0.12 21.25
CA LEU A 128 -9.87 -1.05 22.36
C LEU A 128 -10.04 -2.49 21.89
N SER A 129 -9.08 -3.36 22.26
CA SER A 129 -9.12 -4.79 21.89
C SER A 129 -10.27 -5.57 22.52
N ALA A 130 -10.80 -5.08 23.64
CA ALA A 130 -11.83 -5.74 24.43
C ALA A 130 -12.71 -4.68 25.12
N PRO A 131 -13.98 -5.01 25.43
CA PRO A 131 -14.83 -4.14 26.23
C PRO A 131 -14.24 -3.85 27.61
N VAL A 132 -14.57 -2.69 28.17
CA VAL A 132 -14.23 -2.33 29.54
C VAL A 132 -15.24 -3.00 30.49
N LEU A 133 -14.77 -3.86 31.40
CA LEU A 133 -15.63 -4.65 32.29
C LEU A 133 -15.94 -3.95 33.63
N THR A 134 -16.02 -2.62 33.66
CA THR A 134 -16.46 -1.87 34.85
C THR A 134 -17.99 -1.93 35.00
N ASN A 135 -18.50 -1.58 36.18
CA ASN A 135 -19.94 -1.60 36.48
C ASN A 135 -20.80 -0.74 35.51
N SER A 136 -20.20 0.24 34.84
CA SER A 136 -20.86 1.08 33.84
C SER A 136 -20.56 0.67 32.39
N GLN A 137 -19.45 -0.02 32.08
CA GLN A 137 -19.01 -0.37 30.71
C GLN A 137 -18.83 0.82 29.75
N HIS A 138 -18.86 2.03 30.30
CA HIS A 138 -18.67 3.30 29.60
C HIS A 138 -17.32 3.90 30.00
N ILE A 139 -16.66 4.55 29.04
CA ILE A 139 -15.42 5.29 29.26
C ILE A 139 -15.81 6.74 29.58
N GLY A 140 -15.27 7.29 30.67
CA GLY A 140 -15.42 8.71 31.01
C GLY A 140 -14.35 9.60 30.41
N GLY A 141 -13.23 9.02 29.98
CA GLY A 141 -12.26 9.69 29.13
C GLY A 141 -11.09 8.80 28.75
N PHE A 142 -10.32 9.26 27.77
CA PHE A 142 -9.09 8.61 27.34
C PHE A 142 -8.06 9.65 26.92
N GLU A 143 -6.80 9.27 27.00
CA GLU A 143 -5.66 10.09 26.60
C GLU A 143 -4.59 9.18 26.02
N PHE A 144 -4.00 9.58 24.89
CA PHE A 144 -2.83 8.93 24.33
C PHE A 144 -1.96 9.94 23.58
N THR A 145 -0.69 9.59 23.40
CA THR A 145 0.29 10.34 22.64
C THR A 145 0.92 9.45 21.59
N LEU A 146 0.94 9.91 20.34
CA LEU A 146 1.64 9.29 19.25
C LEU A 146 3.00 9.94 19.07
N ASN A 147 4.04 9.13 18.92
CA ASN A 147 5.33 9.58 18.44
C ASN A 147 5.57 9.01 17.05
N TYR A 148 6.02 9.84 16.11
CA TYR A 148 6.31 9.45 14.73
C TYR A 148 7.53 10.22 14.20
N ASP A 149 8.07 9.75 13.08
CA ASP A 149 9.16 10.43 12.37
C ASP A 149 8.58 11.54 11.48
N SER A 150 8.68 12.78 11.95
CA SER A 150 8.16 13.95 11.23
C SER A 150 8.91 14.26 9.94
N VAL A 151 10.06 13.63 9.67
CA VAL A 151 10.75 13.75 8.37
C VAL A 151 10.12 12.83 7.32
N LYS A 152 9.32 11.85 7.75
CA LYS A 152 8.67 10.88 6.84
C LYS A 152 7.18 11.09 6.71
N ILE A 153 6.49 11.40 7.81
CA ILE A 153 5.03 11.52 7.82
C ILE A 153 4.53 12.68 8.68
N CYS A 154 3.28 13.07 8.44
CA CYS A 154 2.47 13.86 9.35
C CYS A 154 1.24 13.07 9.77
N VAL A 155 0.68 13.46 10.92
CA VAL A 155 -0.46 12.79 11.50
C VAL A 155 -1.55 13.81 11.79
N GLU A 156 -2.74 13.54 11.28
CA GLU A 156 -3.99 14.18 11.67
C GLU A 156 -4.78 13.20 12.55
N LEU A 157 -5.30 13.68 13.68
CA LEU A 157 -6.13 12.90 14.58
C LEU A 157 -7.59 13.37 14.51
N ARG A 158 -8.50 12.42 14.33
CA ARG A 158 -9.95 12.65 14.42
C ARG A 158 -10.55 11.81 15.55
N PRO A 159 -11.52 12.34 16.32
CA PRO A 159 -12.23 11.54 17.32
C PRO A 159 -12.94 10.35 16.66
N GLY A 160 -12.83 9.16 17.27
CA GLY A 160 -13.57 7.97 16.83
C GLY A 160 -14.95 7.87 17.48
N GLY A 161 -15.68 6.78 17.20
CA GLY A 161 -17.02 6.54 17.76
C GLY A 161 -17.08 6.62 19.29
N ALA A 162 -16.06 6.12 20.00
CA ALA A 162 -15.98 6.17 21.46
C ALA A 162 -15.94 7.59 22.04
N ALA A 163 -15.60 8.60 21.22
CA ALA A 163 -15.53 9.99 21.60
C ALA A 163 -16.85 10.76 21.37
N ASP A 164 -17.91 10.10 20.89
CA ASP A 164 -19.20 10.75 20.69
C ASP A 164 -19.74 11.34 22.00
N GLY A 165 -20.18 12.60 21.96
CA GLY A 165 -20.58 13.37 23.13
C GLY A 165 -19.44 13.83 24.08
N MET A 166 -18.18 13.50 23.80
CA MET A 166 -17.03 13.96 24.58
C MET A 166 -16.51 15.33 24.14
N VAL A 167 -15.72 15.98 24.99
CA VAL A 167 -14.86 17.11 24.61
C VAL A 167 -13.47 16.59 24.38
N CYS A 168 -12.97 16.75 23.15
CA CYS A 168 -11.61 16.35 22.79
C CYS A 168 -10.71 17.58 22.63
N THR A 169 -9.50 17.49 23.17
CA THR A 169 -8.37 18.37 22.88
C THR A 169 -7.39 17.58 22.02
N ILE A 170 -7.08 18.11 20.85
CA ILE A 170 -6.23 17.47 19.85
C ILE A 170 -5.08 18.42 19.54
N GLU A 171 -3.85 17.94 19.71
CA GLU A 171 -2.61 18.62 19.35
C GLU A 171 -1.88 17.74 18.35
N ASP A 172 -1.98 18.04 17.07
CA ASP A 172 -1.38 17.26 15.99
C ASP A 172 -0.73 18.16 14.93
N SER A 173 -0.38 17.60 13.77
CA SER A 173 0.25 18.37 12.71
C SER A 173 -0.66 19.45 12.10
N VAL A 174 -1.99 19.34 12.27
CA VAL A 174 -2.98 20.32 11.78
C VAL A 174 -3.22 21.40 12.83
N THR A 175 -3.50 21.01 14.07
CA THR A 175 -3.92 21.94 15.14
C THR A 175 -2.75 22.59 15.88
N ALA A 176 -1.58 21.94 15.90
CA ALA A 176 -0.39 22.40 16.61
C ALA A 176 0.90 22.15 15.78
N PRO A 177 1.05 22.76 14.59
CA PRO A 177 2.13 22.45 13.65
C PRO A 177 3.56 22.71 14.18
N ALA A 178 3.70 23.48 15.26
CA ALA A 178 4.98 23.67 15.94
C ALA A 178 5.48 22.41 16.69
N VAL A 179 4.58 21.46 16.98
CA VAL A 179 4.88 20.21 17.67
C VAL A 179 5.17 19.12 16.64
N GLN A 180 6.45 18.98 16.27
CA GLN A 180 6.87 17.98 15.28
C GLN A 180 7.06 16.60 15.91
N GLY A 181 6.61 15.56 15.21
CA GLY A 181 6.87 14.16 15.56
C GLY A 181 6.07 13.65 16.76
N VAL A 182 5.11 14.45 17.24
CA VAL A 182 4.20 14.12 18.33
C VAL A 182 2.79 14.52 17.95
N ALA A 183 1.81 13.67 18.24
CA ALA A 183 0.39 14.01 18.21
C ALA A 183 -0.27 13.54 19.51
N HIS A 184 -1.10 14.37 20.11
CA HIS A 184 -1.74 14.12 21.41
C HIS A 184 -3.24 14.27 21.28
N MET A 185 -3.98 13.32 21.85
CA MET A 185 -5.43 13.41 21.96
C MET A 185 -5.86 13.08 23.38
N ARG A 186 -6.71 13.96 23.92
CA ARG A 186 -7.41 13.76 25.19
C ARG A 186 -8.88 14.01 24.99
N CYS A 187 -9.73 13.04 25.32
CA CYS A 187 -11.18 13.17 25.29
C CYS A 187 -11.78 12.90 26.68
N VAL A 188 -12.74 13.72 27.10
CA VAL A 188 -13.44 13.59 28.40
C VAL A 188 -14.94 13.82 28.23
N ALA A 189 -15.76 13.03 28.92
CA ALA A 189 -17.21 13.18 28.91
C ALA A 189 -17.65 14.50 29.56
N LYS A 190 -18.63 15.20 28.96
CA LYS A 190 -19.11 16.51 29.44
C LYS A 190 -19.87 16.45 30.78
N SER A 191 -20.51 15.32 31.09
CA SER A 191 -21.26 15.15 32.34
C SER A 191 -21.36 13.68 32.72
N LYS A 192 -21.77 13.42 33.98
CA LYS A 192 -22.04 12.07 34.50
C LYS A 192 -23.23 11.39 33.83
N ASP A 193 -24.07 12.16 33.12
CA ASP A 193 -25.28 11.69 32.46
C ASP A 193 -25.08 11.41 30.97
N VAL A 194 -23.87 11.66 30.44
CA VAL A 194 -23.54 11.27 29.05
C VAL A 194 -23.37 9.76 29.01
N THR A 195 -24.39 9.07 28.50
CA THR A 195 -24.25 7.70 28.03
C THR A 195 -23.44 7.74 26.74
N GLY A 196 -22.12 7.83 26.85
CA GLY A 196 -21.23 7.62 25.72
C GLY A 196 -21.46 6.21 25.13
N PRO A 197 -21.05 5.95 23.89
CA PRO A 197 -21.27 4.65 23.28
C PRO A 197 -20.64 3.52 24.11
N SER A 198 -21.32 2.37 24.14
CA SER A 198 -20.90 1.25 24.97
C SER A 198 -19.65 0.60 24.38
N THR A 199 -18.65 0.30 25.22
CA THR A 199 -17.46 -0.46 24.78
C THR A 199 -17.77 -1.92 24.39
N LYS A 200 -19.01 -2.37 24.59
CA LYS A 200 -19.51 -3.65 24.05
C LYS A 200 -19.65 -3.62 22.54
N GLU A 201 -20.00 -2.47 21.97
CA GLU A 201 -20.14 -2.26 20.55
C GLU A 201 -18.78 -1.92 19.94
N GLU A 202 -18.59 -2.21 18.67
CA GLU A 202 -17.31 -1.93 17.99
C GLU A 202 -17.05 -0.43 17.85
N GLU A 203 -18.08 0.33 17.50
CA GLU A 203 -18.03 1.79 17.39
C GLU A 203 -17.63 2.45 18.72
N GLY A 204 -18.21 1.99 19.83
CA GLY A 204 -17.84 2.43 21.19
C GLY A 204 -16.45 1.99 21.65
N ARG A 205 -15.71 1.23 20.84
CA ARG A 205 -14.29 0.90 21.07
C ARG A 205 -13.33 1.72 20.22
N GLN A 206 -13.79 2.39 19.17
CA GLN A 206 -12.95 3.21 18.29
C GLN A 206 -12.66 4.56 18.96
N LEU A 207 -11.46 4.70 19.53
CA LEU A 207 -11.04 5.91 20.26
C LEU A 207 -10.73 7.07 19.31
N ALA A 208 -9.99 6.79 18.23
CA ALA A 208 -9.56 7.79 17.28
C ALA A 208 -9.36 7.21 15.88
N ILE A 209 -9.49 8.05 14.87
CA ILE A 209 -9.03 7.79 13.51
C ILE A 209 -7.72 8.58 13.34
N ILE A 210 -6.67 7.88 12.93
CA ILE A 210 -5.33 8.41 12.70
C ILE A 210 -5.14 8.45 11.19
N ILE A 211 -5.03 9.65 10.62
CA ILE A 211 -4.80 9.84 9.20
C ILE A 211 -3.33 10.21 9.02
N VAL A 212 -2.64 9.40 8.23
CA VAL A 212 -1.20 9.52 8.00
C VAL A 212 -0.97 10.07 6.61
N HIS A 213 -0.23 11.17 6.52
CA HIS A 213 0.18 11.79 5.26
C HIS A 213 1.68 11.61 5.05
N PRO A 214 2.15 11.31 3.83
CA PRO A 214 3.57 11.27 3.52
C PRO A 214 4.16 12.68 3.45
N GLN A 215 5.42 12.85 3.84
CA GLN A 215 6.14 14.10 3.63
C GLN A 215 6.43 14.34 2.13
N PRO A 216 6.34 15.58 1.63
CA PRO A 216 6.68 15.99 0.27
C PRO A 216 7.95 15.40 -0.31
N GLU A 217 9.02 15.35 0.48
CA GLU A 217 10.34 14.93 0.03
C GLU A 217 10.33 13.46 -0.43
N LEU A 218 9.48 12.62 0.16
CA LEU A 218 9.38 11.20 -0.18
C LEU A 218 8.94 10.97 -1.63
N TYR A 219 8.13 11.86 -2.22
CA TYR A 219 7.69 11.76 -3.61
C TYR A 219 8.84 11.84 -4.62
N SER A 220 9.93 12.52 -4.24
CA SER A 220 11.14 12.65 -5.05
C SER A 220 12.20 11.59 -4.77
N GLN A 221 12.16 11.00 -3.57
CA GLN A 221 13.14 10.02 -3.10
C GLN A 221 12.75 8.58 -3.45
N LEU A 222 11.45 8.28 -3.45
CA LEU A 222 10.91 6.95 -3.70
C LEU A 222 10.63 6.70 -5.18
N LYS A 223 10.66 5.41 -5.57
CA LYS A 223 10.43 4.95 -6.94
C LYS A 223 9.58 3.69 -6.96
N GLY A 224 9.04 3.32 -8.10
CA GLY A 224 8.25 2.10 -8.30
C GLY A 224 9.10 0.83 -8.50
N ASP A 225 10.18 0.63 -7.73
CA ASP A 225 11.06 -0.55 -7.86
C ASP A 225 10.84 -1.64 -6.78
N GLN A 226 11.54 -2.77 -6.88
CA GLN A 226 11.38 -3.93 -5.97
C GLN A 226 11.80 -3.67 -4.53
N ASN A 227 12.70 -2.72 -4.30
CA ASN A 227 13.18 -2.37 -2.96
C ASN A 227 12.54 -1.07 -2.50
N ASN A 228 11.34 -0.79 -2.99
CA ASN A 228 10.73 0.48 -2.73
C ASN A 228 10.09 0.55 -1.35
N GLY A 229 10.32 1.70 -0.75
CA GLY A 229 9.54 2.20 0.34
C GLY A 229 10.35 2.57 1.57
N VAL A 230 9.75 3.47 2.33
CA VAL A 230 10.27 3.93 3.60
C VAL A 230 9.27 3.52 4.67
N VAL A 231 9.76 2.84 5.70
CA VAL A 231 8.96 2.48 6.86
C VAL A 231 8.96 3.64 7.86
N ALA A 232 7.76 4.00 8.31
CA ALA A 232 7.50 4.95 9.38
C ALA A 232 6.76 4.26 10.52
N GLN A 233 7.24 4.43 11.75
CA GLN A 233 6.61 3.85 12.94
C GLN A 233 5.70 4.88 13.62
N ILE A 234 4.56 4.43 14.12
CA ILE A 234 3.60 5.24 14.87
C ILE A 234 3.48 4.65 16.27
N LEU A 235 4.34 5.17 17.14
CA LEU A 235 4.55 4.66 18.49
C LEU A 235 3.52 5.22 19.45
N ASN A 236 2.89 4.35 20.23
CA ASN A 236 1.90 4.73 21.22
C ASN A 236 2.56 4.96 22.58
N LYS A 237 2.27 6.10 23.22
CA LYS A 237 2.80 6.49 24.53
C LYS A 237 1.71 7.07 25.42
N GLY A 238 1.88 6.88 26.73
CA GLY A 238 1.08 7.58 27.75
C GLY A 238 -0.41 7.23 27.72
N CYS A 239 -0.78 6.02 27.30
CA CYS A 239 -2.16 5.61 27.09
C CYS A 239 -2.89 5.45 28.44
N LYS A 240 -3.97 6.20 28.63
CA LYS A 240 -4.77 6.23 29.85
C LYS A 240 -6.23 6.09 29.48
N LEU A 241 -6.95 5.28 30.26
CA LEU A 241 -8.41 5.17 30.23
C LEU A 241 -8.94 5.60 31.59
N MET A 242 -10.12 6.23 31.60
CA MET A 242 -10.82 6.65 32.80
C MET A 242 -12.27 6.19 32.73
N ASP A 243 -12.85 5.79 33.86
CA ASP A 243 -14.28 5.57 33.98
C ASP A 243 -15.06 6.90 34.08
N LEU A 244 -16.39 6.84 34.15
CA LEU A 244 -17.26 8.02 34.28
C LEU A 244 -17.08 8.78 35.61
N GLN A 245 -16.41 8.18 36.59
CA GLN A 245 -16.07 8.81 37.87
C GLN A 245 -14.67 9.44 37.85
N GLY A 246 -13.92 9.26 36.77
CA GLY A 246 -12.54 9.73 36.62
C GLY A 246 -11.49 8.79 37.21
N ASN A 247 -11.86 7.59 37.65
CA ASN A 247 -10.87 6.61 38.10
C ASN A 247 -10.14 6.02 36.91
N LEU A 248 -8.82 5.86 37.05
CA LEU A 248 -7.99 5.26 36.01
C LEU A 248 -8.31 3.76 35.84
N ILE A 249 -8.52 3.37 34.59
CA ILE A 249 -8.60 1.97 34.15
C ILE A 249 -7.24 1.66 33.51
N PRO A 250 -6.38 0.84 34.12
CA PRO A 250 -5.07 0.53 33.56
C PRO A 250 -5.23 -0.27 32.26
N PRO A 251 -4.78 0.23 31.10
CA PRO A 251 -4.74 -0.59 29.90
C PRO A 251 -3.69 -1.69 30.05
N TYR A 252 -3.97 -2.86 29.49
CA TYR A 252 -3.02 -3.97 29.54
C TYR A 252 -1.79 -3.71 28.65
N SER A 253 -1.99 -3.08 27.50
CA SER A 253 -0.92 -2.67 26.60
C SER A 253 -1.32 -1.46 25.76
N CYS A 254 -0.32 -0.80 25.21
CA CYS A 254 -0.51 0.20 24.17
C CYS A 254 0.33 -0.16 22.96
N GLU A 255 -0.33 -0.64 21.90
CA GLU A 255 0.33 -1.23 20.74
C GLU A 255 0.67 -0.16 19.68
N ASP A 256 1.83 -0.33 19.04
CA ASP A 256 2.30 0.50 17.93
C ASP A 256 1.73 0.00 16.58
N ALA A 257 1.85 0.82 15.55
CA ALA A 257 1.68 0.42 14.15
C ALA A 257 2.86 0.88 13.31
N ASP A 258 3.05 0.23 12.16
CA ASP A 258 4.04 0.63 11.15
C ASP A 258 3.34 0.86 9.80
N ILE A 259 3.75 1.91 9.10
CA ILE A 259 3.30 2.26 7.75
C ILE A 259 4.49 2.12 6.80
N THR A 260 4.28 1.44 5.68
CA THR A 260 5.25 1.41 4.58
C THR A 260 4.79 2.34 3.47
N ILE A 261 5.55 3.41 3.24
CA ILE A 261 5.26 4.43 2.24
C ILE A 261 6.01 4.04 0.97
N ARG A 262 5.33 3.88 -0.16
CA ARG A 262 5.96 3.42 -1.42
C ARG A 262 5.14 3.80 -2.65
N PHE A 263 5.76 3.73 -3.82
CA PHE A 263 5.00 3.66 -5.07
C PHE A 263 4.56 2.21 -5.33
N LEU A 264 3.58 2.02 -6.20
CA LEU A 264 3.30 0.70 -6.74
C LEU A 264 4.48 0.26 -7.61
N GLU A 265 4.89 -1.00 -7.51
CA GLU A 265 5.97 -1.54 -8.36
C GLU A 265 5.60 -1.49 -9.83
N GLY A 266 6.48 -0.95 -10.67
CA GLY A 266 6.26 -0.77 -12.11
C GLY A 266 5.39 0.45 -12.48
N ASP A 267 4.78 1.11 -11.50
CA ASP A 267 4.00 2.31 -11.69
C ASP A 267 4.94 3.53 -11.75
N VAL A 268 5.31 3.90 -12.97
CA VAL A 268 6.24 5.01 -13.23
C VAL A 268 5.50 6.33 -13.44
N GLU A 269 4.21 6.26 -13.80
CA GLU A 269 3.26 7.36 -13.79
C GLU A 269 2.27 7.12 -12.63
N PRO A 270 2.61 7.47 -11.38
CA PRO A 270 2.00 6.97 -10.14
C PRO A 270 0.49 7.24 -10.03
N ASP A 271 -0.33 6.48 -10.73
CA ASP A 271 -1.77 6.59 -10.78
C ASP A 271 -2.45 5.37 -10.14
N CYS A 272 -1.64 4.54 -9.46
CA CYS A 272 -2.02 3.30 -8.81
C CYS A 272 -2.41 2.17 -9.77
N ILE A 273 -2.08 2.26 -11.05
CA ILE A 273 -2.37 1.24 -12.06
C ILE A 273 -1.16 1.10 -12.99
N VAL A 274 -0.58 -0.10 -13.07
CA VAL A 274 0.48 -0.35 -14.06
C VAL A 274 -0.13 -0.71 -15.39
N ASP A 275 -0.03 0.17 -16.39
CA ASP A 275 -0.68 -0.04 -17.69
C ASP A 275 0.18 0.33 -18.91
N GLY A 276 -0.48 0.53 -20.06
CA GLY A 276 0.18 0.87 -21.31
C GLY A 276 0.91 2.20 -21.27
N ARG A 277 0.47 3.16 -20.44
CA ARG A 277 1.10 4.47 -20.28
C ARG A 277 2.44 4.36 -19.59
N ASP A 278 2.55 3.56 -18.53
CA ASP A 278 3.82 3.29 -17.87
C ASP A 278 4.84 2.72 -18.84
N THR A 279 4.44 1.68 -19.58
CA THR A 279 5.32 1.04 -20.55
C THR A 279 5.74 1.99 -21.67
N GLN A 280 4.82 2.81 -22.17
CA GLN A 280 5.13 3.83 -23.18
C GLN A 280 6.07 4.90 -22.62
N LEU A 281 5.87 5.35 -21.39
CA LEU A 281 6.70 6.36 -20.75
C LEU A 281 8.15 5.89 -20.63
N VAL A 282 8.38 4.67 -20.17
CA VAL A 282 9.73 4.07 -20.16
C VAL A 282 10.27 3.90 -21.59
N ALA A 283 9.44 3.43 -22.54
CA ALA A 283 9.87 3.20 -23.92
C ALA A 283 10.32 4.49 -24.63
N PHE A 284 9.66 5.63 -24.35
CA PHE A 284 10.03 6.93 -24.91
C PHE A 284 11.42 7.41 -24.45
N HIS A 285 11.90 6.91 -23.31
CA HIS A 285 13.21 7.25 -22.76
C HIS A 285 14.22 6.11 -22.93
N TRP A 286 13.89 5.08 -23.71
CA TRP A 286 14.78 3.95 -23.96
C TRP A 286 16.13 4.41 -24.54
N GLY A 287 17.21 3.86 -23.99
CA GLY A 287 18.59 4.14 -24.36
C GLY A 287 19.14 5.43 -23.74
N ALA A 288 18.34 6.13 -22.93
CA ALA A 288 18.83 7.26 -22.15
C ALA A 288 19.77 6.76 -21.03
N GLU A 289 20.85 7.50 -20.82
CA GLU A 289 21.83 7.23 -19.76
C GLU A 289 21.90 8.42 -18.81
N LYS A 290 22.28 8.18 -17.56
CA LYS A 290 22.42 9.19 -16.52
C LYS A 290 23.31 10.33 -16.99
N GLY A 291 22.76 11.55 -16.95
CA GLY A 291 23.40 12.76 -17.44
C GLY A 291 22.96 13.19 -18.85
N SER A 292 22.24 12.34 -19.58
CA SER A 292 21.56 12.74 -20.82
C SER A 292 20.28 13.55 -20.54
N LEU A 293 19.86 14.38 -21.50
CA LEU A 293 18.65 15.18 -21.38
C LEU A 293 17.37 14.35 -21.29
N LEU A 294 17.40 13.12 -21.80
CA LEU A 294 16.28 12.18 -21.80
C LEU A 294 16.34 11.21 -20.61
N TYR A 295 17.31 11.33 -19.70
CA TYR A 295 17.33 10.44 -18.54
C TYR A 295 16.45 10.99 -17.44
N VAL A 296 15.44 10.20 -17.09
CA VAL A 296 14.54 10.45 -15.96
C VAL A 296 14.76 9.35 -14.95
N GLU A 297 15.32 9.72 -13.80
CA GLU A 297 15.76 8.79 -12.75
C GLU A 297 14.64 7.87 -12.20
N ARG A 298 13.37 8.25 -12.40
CA ARG A 298 12.20 7.45 -12.00
C ARG A 298 11.87 6.31 -12.96
N LEU A 299 12.36 6.38 -14.20
CA LEU A 299 12.10 5.37 -15.25
C LEU A 299 13.18 4.27 -15.29
N ASP A 300 14.27 4.47 -14.56
CA ASP A 300 15.32 3.48 -14.28
C ASP A 300 14.87 2.67 -13.05
N VAL A 301 14.07 1.63 -13.31
CA VAL A 301 13.36 0.80 -12.32
C VAL A 301 13.86 -0.65 -12.27
N SER A 302 14.85 -0.98 -13.10
CA SER A 302 15.41 -2.31 -13.19
C SER A 302 16.06 -2.74 -11.86
N PRO A 303 15.76 -3.95 -11.33
CA PRO A 303 16.44 -4.48 -10.16
C PRO A 303 17.79 -5.09 -10.55
N PRO A 304 18.76 -5.23 -9.62
CA PRO A 304 18.70 -4.88 -8.20
C PRO A 304 19.11 -3.44 -7.89
N ASN A 305 19.64 -2.72 -8.88
CA ASN A 305 20.14 -1.36 -8.73
C ASN A 305 19.85 -0.61 -10.02
N GLN A 306 19.47 0.66 -9.88
CA GLN A 306 19.52 1.62 -10.98
C GLN A 306 20.92 1.62 -11.58
N ASP A 307 21.02 1.13 -12.80
CA ASP A 307 22.30 1.02 -13.49
C ASP A 307 22.68 2.34 -14.17
N GLY A 308 21.84 3.36 -14.01
CA GLY A 308 22.02 4.68 -14.62
C GLY A 308 21.58 4.68 -16.07
N ARG A 309 20.76 3.72 -16.50
CA ARG A 309 20.27 3.61 -17.87
C ARG A 309 18.78 3.29 -17.85
N ILE A 310 18.11 3.72 -18.91
CA ILE A 310 16.74 3.30 -19.18
C ILE A 310 16.85 2.35 -20.37
N ASP A 311 16.69 1.06 -20.12
CA ASP A 311 16.93 0.00 -21.10
C ASP A 311 15.80 -1.03 -21.16
N VAL A 312 16.10 -2.20 -21.73
CA VAL A 312 15.14 -3.28 -21.88
C VAL A 312 14.68 -3.86 -20.55
N ASN A 313 15.53 -3.85 -19.53
CA ASN A 313 15.23 -4.40 -18.23
C ASN A 313 14.20 -3.53 -17.50
N ASP A 314 14.22 -2.21 -17.71
CA ASP A 314 13.20 -1.30 -17.19
C ASP A 314 11.84 -1.55 -17.86
N LEU A 315 11.82 -1.71 -19.19
CA LEU A 315 10.59 -2.10 -19.89
C LEU A 315 10.07 -3.45 -19.41
N GLN A 316 10.94 -4.45 -19.30
CA GLN A 316 10.56 -5.77 -18.80
C GLN A 316 10.07 -5.72 -17.36
N HIS A 317 10.66 -4.84 -16.53
CA HIS A 317 10.20 -4.61 -15.17
C HIS A 317 8.75 -4.15 -15.18
N VAL A 318 8.43 -3.05 -15.86
CA VAL A 318 7.07 -2.49 -15.93
C VAL A 318 6.10 -3.49 -16.56
N TYR A 319 6.44 -4.11 -17.69
CA TYR A 319 5.59 -5.13 -18.33
C TYR A 319 5.28 -6.32 -17.41
N GLY A 320 6.24 -6.73 -16.59
CA GLY A 320 6.06 -7.81 -15.61
C GLY A 320 5.03 -7.49 -14.51
N ARG A 321 4.65 -6.21 -14.37
CA ARG A 321 3.62 -5.73 -13.42
C ARG A 321 2.34 -5.26 -14.10
N PHE A 322 2.18 -5.45 -15.41
CA PHE A 322 1.01 -4.96 -16.14
C PHE A 322 -0.32 -5.46 -15.53
N GLY A 323 -1.23 -4.51 -15.24
CA GLY A 323 -2.50 -4.77 -14.55
C GLY A 323 -2.40 -4.80 -13.02
N SER A 324 -1.21 -4.59 -12.44
CA SER A 324 -1.02 -4.36 -11.01
C SER A 324 -1.76 -3.10 -10.58
N THR A 325 -2.38 -3.12 -9.39
CA THR A 325 -2.98 -1.93 -8.78
C THR A 325 -2.57 -1.79 -7.32
N CYS A 326 -2.72 -0.61 -6.73
CA CYS A 326 -2.42 -0.42 -5.30
C CYS A 326 -3.27 -1.33 -4.38
N GLU A 327 -4.48 -1.68 -4.79
CA GLU A 327 -5.34 -2.63 -4.06
C GLU A 327 -4.91 -4.08 -4.24
N ASN A 328 -4.39 -4.43 -5.42
CA ASN A 328 -3.97 -5.77 -5.78
C ASN A 328 -2.59 -5.76 -6.48
N PRO A 329 -1.51 -5.47 -5.74
CA PRO A 329 -0.18 -5.32 -6.32
C PRO A 329 0.34 -6.65 -6.86
N HIS A 330 0.98 -6.61 -8.01
CA HIS A 330 1.63 -7.76 -8.65
C HIS A 330 3.08 -7.43 -9.03
N PRO A 331 4.11 -8.07 -8.45
CA PRO A 331 4.01 -9.08 -7.38
C PRO A 331 3.40 -8.49 -6.09
N PRO A 332 2.92 -9.33 -5.15
CA PRO A 332 2.41 -8.84 -3.88
C PRO A 332 3.45 -8.00 -3.15
N GLN A 333 3.07 -6.78 -2.74
CA GLN A 333 3.93 -5.86 -1.99
C GLN A 333 3.41 -5.73 -0.55
N PRO A 334 3.61 -6.72 0.34
CA PRO A 334 3.13 -6.63 1.70
C PRO A 334 3.79 -5.45 2.44
N PRO A 335 3.10 -4.83 3.40
CA PRO A 335 3.70 -3.88 4.32
C PRO A 335 4.96 -4.47 4.98
N GLN A 336 6.02 -3.70 5.06
CA GLN A 336 7.27 -4.09 5.69
C GLN A 336 7.20 -3.88 7.19
N ASN A 337 7.63 -4.89 7.95
CA ASN A 337 7.82 -4.77 9.39
C ASN A 337 9.29 -4.39 9.66
N PRO A 338 9.56 -3.22 10.27
CA PRO A 338 10.93 -2.77 10.49
C PRO A 338 11.68 -3.61 11.54
N LYS A 339 10.99 -4.49 12.25
CA LYS A 339 11.54 -5.38 13.29
C LYS A 339 11.76 -6.82 12.78
N ALA A 340 11.42 -7.12 11.53
CA ALA A 340 11.46 -8.49 10.98
C ALA A 340 12.85 -8.94 10.52
#